data_AF-A0A9P0TH36-F1
#
_entry.id   AF-A0A9P0TH36-F1
#
_cell.length_a   1.000
_cell.length_b   1.000
_cell.length_c   1.000
_cell.angle_alpha   90.00
_cell.angle_beta   90.00
_cell.angle_gamma   90.00
#
_symmetry.space_group_name_H-M   'P 1'
#
loop_
_entity.id
_entity.type
_entity.pdbx_description
1 polymer ?
#
loop_
_entity_poly.entity_id
_entity_poly.type
_entity_poly.pdbx_seq_one_letter_code
_entity_poly.pdbx_strand_id
1 'polypeptide(L)'
;MYIVWFCTAGFFFCIKLQKNQYDHLVKYLSITLFFMFTIIEYIRLYLGQTGNLLSQVPEMAGFLMLSVFMQMPLITYFLFNPYLMNTPIEVTLHAVMWTIIFLEILLGYQALKQASTVAKDLYFGVRTRNG
;
A
#
# COMPACT_ATOMS: atom_id res chain seq x y z
N MET A 1 -0.26 -12.36 0.28
CA MET A 1 -1.08 -11.83 -0.82
C MET A 1 -0.27 -11.01 -1.82
N TYR A 2 0.53 -10.04 -1.38
CA TYR A 2 1.35 -9.21 -2.28
C TYR A 2 2.19 -10.00 -3.31
N ILE A 3 2.91 -11.04 -2.89
CA ILE A 3 3.73 -11.86 -3.81
C ILE A 3 2.87 -12.50 -4.92
N VAL A 4 1.69 -13.01 -4.56
CA VAL A 4 0.76 -13.61 -5.53
C VAL A 4 0.28 -12.55 -6.53
N TRP A 5 -0.09 -11.37 -6.03
CA TRP A 5 -0.48 -10.24 -6.87
C TRP A 5 0.66 -9.81 -7.80
N PHE A 6 1.89 -9.68 -7.29
CA PHE A 6 3.07 -9.30 -8.07
C PHE A 6 3.37 -10.31 -9.18
N CYS A 7 3.38 -11.61 -8.87
CA CYS A 7 3.64 -12.66 -9.86
C CYS A 7 2.55 -12.71 -10.94
N THR A 8 1.28 -12.66 -10.54
CA THR A 8 0.14 -12.74 -11.48
C THR A 8 0.04 -11.48 -12.35
N ALA A 9 0.05 -10.29 -11.74
CA ALA A 9 0.03 -9.02 -12.46
C ALA A 9 1.25 -8.88 -13.37
N GLY A 10 2.45 -9.23 -12.88
CA GLY A 10 3.68 -9.22 -13.68
C GLY A 10 3.62 -10.16 -14.89
N PHE A 11 3.02 -11.36 -14.73
CA PHE A 11 2.82 -12.30 -15.83
C PHE A 11 1.88 -11.74 -16.90
N PHE A 12 0.70 -11.24 -16.52
CA PHE A 12 -0.24 -10.64 -17.46
C PHE A 12 0.35 -9.39 -18.13
N PHE A 13 1.08 -8.59 -17.38
CA PHE A 13 1.76 -7.41 -17.89
C PHE A 13 2.81 -7.77 -18.95
N CYS A 14 3.61 -8.81 -18.71
CA CYS A 14 4.59 -9.31 -19.68
C CYS A 14 3.93 -9.76 -20.99
N ILE A 15 2.82 -10.51 -20.92
CA ILE A 15 2.06 -10.92 -22.11
C ILE A 15 1.55 -9.70 -22.89
N LYS A 16 1.00 -8.71 -22.20
CA LYS A 16 0.43 -7.50 -22.82
C LYS A 16 1.52 -6.61 -23.45
N LEU A 17 2.71 -6.57 -22.86
CA LEU A 17 3.88 -5.93 -23.46
C LEU A 17 4.35 -6.64 -24.73
N GLN A 18 4.40 -7.98 -24.74
CA GLN A 18 4.80 -8.77 -25.91
C GLN A 18 3.81 -8.59 -27.07
N LYS A 19 2.51 -8.54 -26.78
CA LYS A 19 1.46 -8.32 -27.79
C LYS A 19 1.32 -6.87 -28.25
N ASN A 20 2.09 -5.95 -27.66
CA ASN A 20 2.06 -4.50 -27.93
C ASN A 20 0.63 -3.91 -27.97
N GLN A 21 -0.23 -4.35 -27.04
CA GLN A 21 -1.66 -3.96 -27.02
C GLN A 21 -1.89 -2.58 -26.40
N TYR A 22 -0.86 -1.97 -25.83
CA TYR A 22 -0.94 -0.68 -25.17
C TYR A 22 -0.52 0.45 -26.10
N ASP A 23 -1.23 1.57 -26.00
CA ASP A 23 -0.71 2.85 -26.46
C ASP A 23 0.61 3.18 -25.75
N HIS A 24 1.49 3.93 -26.43
CA HIS A 24 2.82 4.24 -25.93
C HIS A 24 2.79 4.89 -24.54
N LEU A 25 1.89 5.84 -24.29
CA LEU A 25 1.80 6.54 -23.01
C LEU A 25 1.37 5.60 -21.87
N VAL A 26 0.31 4.81 -22.11
CA VAL A 26 -0.21 3.85 -21.13
C VAL A 26 0.81 2.78 -20.80
N LYS A 27 1.59 2.34 -21.80
CA LYS A 27 2.68 1.37 -21.64
C LYS A 27 3.73 1.87 -20.65
N TYR A 28 4.33 3.03 -20.89
CA TYR A 28 5.39 3.56 -20.03
C TYR A 28 4.87 3.90 -18.64
N LEU A 29 3.69 4.53 -18.55
CA LEU A 29 3.07 4.85 -17.27
C LEU A 29 2.84 3.61 -16.41
N SER A 30 2.29 2.55 -17.01
CA SER A 30 1.98 1.32 -16.28
C SER A 30 3.24 0.59 -15.82
N ILE A 31 4.31 0.59 -16.63
CA ILE A 31 5.63 0.05 -16.23
C ILE A 31 6.13 0.79 -14.99
N THR A 32 6.17 2.13 -15.06
CA THR A 32 6.66 2.96 -13.96
C THR A 32 5.84 2.75 -12.68
N LEU A 33 4.52 2.73 -12.79
CA LEU A 33 3.64 2.54 -11.63
C LEU A 33 3.78 1.14 -11.00
N PHE A 34 4.02 0.10 -11.80
CA PHE A 34 4.24 -1.26 -11.28
C PHE A 34 5.53 -1.34 -10.43
N PHE A 35 6.63 -0.77 -10.92
CA PHE A 35 7.88 -0.71 -10.15
C PHE A 35 7.75 0.18 -8.92
N MET A 36 7.11 1.35 -9.07
CA MET A 36 6.87 2.26 -7.95
C MET A 36 6.04 1.59 -6.85
N PHE A 37 4.97 0.87 -7.21
CA PHE A 37 4.16 0.10 -6.27
C PHE A 37 5.01 -0.91 -5.48
N THR A 38 5.95 -1.58 -6.15
CA THR A 38 6.84 -2.56 -5.53
C THR A 38 7.78 -1.96 -4.48
N ILE A 39 8.39 -0.83 -4.82
CA ILE A 39 9.31 -0.13 -3.90
C ILE A 39 8.53 0.38 -2.69
N ILE A 40 7.38 1.00 -2.92
CA ILE A 40 6.53 1.54 -1.85
C ILE A 40 6.02 0.41 -0.96
N GLU A 41 5.60 -0.72 -1.53
CA GLU A 41 5.17 -1.90 -0.75
C GLU A 41 6.25 -2.35 0.22
N TYR A 42 7.50 -2.46 -0.25
CA TYR A 42 8.61 -2.90 0.59
C TYR A 42 8.83 -1.96 1.78
N ILE A 43 8.85 -0.65 1.54
CA ILE A 43 8.99 0.36 2.58
C ILE A 43 7.79 0.32 3.53
N ARG A 44 6.58 0.18 3.00
CA ARG A 44 5.35 0.11 3.80
C ARG A 44 5.38 -1.07 4.75
N LEU A 45 5.71 -2.27 4.25
CA LEU A 45 5.79 -3.47 5.09
C LEU A 45 6.85 -3.33 6.19
N TYR A 46 8.00 -2.73 5.88
CA TYR A 46 9.03 -2.42 6.88
C TYR A 46 8.50 -1.49 7.98
N LEU A 47 7.84 -0.38 7.61
CA LEU A 47 7.28 0.57 8.58
C LEU A 47 6.15 -0.04 9.41
N GLY A 48 5.31 -0.89 8.79
CA GLY A 48 4.24 -1.60 9.48
C GLY A 48 4.78 -2.55 10.55
N GLN A 49 5.86 -3.28 10.25
CA GLN A 49 6.52 -4.15 11.22
C GLN A 49 7.17 -3.36 12.35
N THR A 50 8.01 -2.38 12.02
CA THR A 50 8.73 -1.56 13.02
C THR A 50 7.77 -0.77 13.90
N GLY A 51 6.79 -0.08 13.29
CA GLY A 51 5.79 0.72 13.99
C GLY A 51 4.89 -0.11 14.91
N ASN A 52 4.52 -1.32 14.50
CA ASN A 52 3.71 -2.21 15.32
C ASN A 52 4.52 -2.83 16.48
N LEU A 53 5.73 -3.36 16.21
CA LEU A 53 6.53 -4.03 17.24
C LEU A 53 7.09 -3.06 18.28
N LEU A 54 7.58 -1.90 17.85
CA LEU A 54 8.18 -0.91 18.74
C LEU A 54 7.14 0.08 19.27
N SER A 55 5.86 -0.06 18.87
CA SER A 55 4.78 0.88 19.17
C SER A 55 5.15 2.34 18.87
N GLN A 56 6.01 2.54 17.87
CA GLN A 56 6.48 3.86 17.52
C GLN A 56 5.43 4.55 16.64
N VAL A 57 4.85 5.61 17.21
CA VAL A 57 3.84 6.45 16.57
C VAL A 57 4.29 7.02 15.21
N PRO A 58 5.52 7.53 15.04
CA PRO A 58 5.96 8.09 13.75
C PRO A 58 5.95 7.06 12.61
N GLU A 59 6.46 5.86 12.86
CA GLU A 59 6.63 4.77 11.90
C GLU A 59 5.26 4.21 11.51
N MET A 60 4.36 4.07 12.48
CA MET A 60 2.98 3.67 12.23
C MET A 60 2.19 4.73 11.43
N ALA A 61 2.46 6.01 11.67
CA ALA A 61 1.91 7.09 10.85
C ALA A 61 2.46 7.03 9.42
N GLY A 62 3.76 6.75 9.25
CA GLY A 62 4.39 6.55 7.95
C GLY A 62 3.77 5.39 7.16
N PHE A 63 3.52 4.25 7.82
CA PHE A 63 2.79 3.12 7.24
C PHE A 63 1.42 3.54 6.68
N LEU A 64 0.63 4.26 7.47
CA LEU A 64 -0.69 4.76 7.06
C LEU A 64 -0.61 5.77 5.93
N MET A 65 0.34 6.71 5.99
CA MET A 65 0.53 7.71 4.96
C MET A 65 0.88 7.06 3.62
N LEU A 66 1.80 6.10 3.60
CA LEU A 66 2.12 5.35 2.37
C LEU A 66 0.92 4.53 1.88
N SER A 67 0.16 3.91 2.78
CA SER A 67 -1.06 3.17 2.43
C SER A 67 -2.07 4.06 1.70
N VAL A 68 -2.40 5.22 2.28
CA VAL A 68 -3.45 6.13 1.80
C VAL A 68 -2.99 6.92 0.57
N PHE A 69 -1.82 7.54 0.63
CA PHE A 69 -1.38 8.49 -0.41
C PHE A 69 -0.67 7.83 -1.58
N MET A 70 -0.08 6.66 -1.38
CA MET A 70 0.69 6.00 -2.42
C MET A 70 0.03 4.69 -2.86
N GLN A 71 -0.21 3.75 -1.94
CA GLN A 71 -0.72 2.43 -2.30
C GLN A 71 -2.13 2.48 -2.91
N MET A 72 -3.06 3.22 -2.28
CA MET A 72 -4.44 3.34 -2.75
C MET A 72 -4.59 3.97 -4.14
N PRO A 73 -4.00 5.14 -4.47
CA PRO A 73 -4.14 5.69 -5.81
C PRO A 73 -3.49 4.80 -6.87
N LEU A 74 -2.36 4.16 -6.55
CA LEU A 74 -1.69 3.27 -7.51
C LEU A 74 -2.53 2.01 -7.80
N ILE A 75 -3.08 1.33 -6.80
CA ILE A 75 -3.90 0.14 -7.04
C ILE A 75 -5.25 0.51 -7.70
N THR A 76 -5.76 1.72 -7.43
CA THR A 76 -6.94 2.28 -8.11
C THR A 76 -6.67 2.51 -9.60
N TYR A 77 -5.48 3.00 -9.98
CA TYR A 77 -5.09 3.11 -11.40
C TYR A 77 -5.15 1.75 -12.10
N PHE A 78 -4.60 0.70 -11.51
CA PHE A 78 -4.64 -0.64 -12.11
C PHE A 78 -6.04 -1.22 -12.18
N LEU A 79 -6.93 -0.87 -11.24
CA LEU A 79 -8.28 -1.41 -11.19
C LEU A 79 -9.25 -0.72 -12.18
N PHE A 80 -9.23 0.61 -12.23
CA PHE A 80 -10.26 1.40 -12.92
C PHE A 80 -9.84 1.94 -14.28
N ASN A 81 -8.57 1.81 -14.69
CA ASN A 81 -8.12 2.32 -15.98
C ASN A 81 -8.61 1.40 -17.14
N PRO A 82 -9.55 1.86 -17.99
CA PRO A 82 -10.09 1.05 -19.08
C PRO A 82 -9.06 0.78 -20.19
N TYR A 83 -8.05 1.64 -20.34
CA TYR A 83 -7.01 1.52 -21.35
C TYR A 83 -6.04 0.35 -21.10
N LEU A 84 -6.07 -0.23 -19.89
CA LEU A 84 -5.31 -1.44 -19.58
C LEU A 84 -5.94 -2.71 -20.15
N MET A 85 -7.19 -2.66 -20.62
CA MET A 85 -7.93 -3.83 -21.14
C MET A 85 -7.76 -5.05 -20.23
N ASN A 86 -8.01 -4.87 -18.94
CA ASN A 86 -7.83 -5.92 -17.96
C ASN A 86 -8.82 -7.06 -18.16
N THR A 87 -8.33 -8.29 -18.09
CA THR A 87 -9.17 -9.47 -18.06
C THR A 87 -9.95 -9.54 -16.74
N PRO A 88 -11.09 -10.26 -16.67
CA PRO A 88 -11.86 -10.40 -15.43
C PRO A 88 -11.03 -10.93 -14.25
N ILE A 89 -10.02 -11.76 -14.54
CA ILE A 89 -9.09 -12.31 -13.55
C ILE A 89 -8.20 -11.20 -12.97
N GLU A 90 -7.60 -10.36 -13.82
CA GLU A 90 -6.79 -9.22 -13.39
C GLU A 90 -7.62 -8.25 -12.54
N VAL A 91 -8.83 -7.91 -12.99
CA VAL A 91 -9.75 -7.03 -12.24
C VAL A 91 -10.06 -7.62 -10.85
N THR A 92 -10.32 -8.91 -10.76
CA THR A 92 -10.58 -9.59 -9.48
C THR A 92 -9.37 -9.50 -8.54
N LEU A 93 -8.16 -9.73 -9.05
CA LEU A 93 -6.94 -9.66 -8.26
C LEU A 93 -6.63 -8.23 -7.78
N HIS A 94 -6.80 -7.23 -8.66
CA HIS A 94 -6.66 -5.83 -8.29
C HIS A 94 -7.71 -5.42 -7.26
N ALA A 95 -8.97 -5.87 -7.40
CA ALA A 95 -10.03 -5.58 -6.46
C ALA A 95 -9.77 -6.20 -5.08
N VAL A 96 -9.28 -7.44 -5.02
CA VAL A 96 -8.90 -8.08 -3.75
C VAL A 96 -7.73 -7.35 -3.08
N MET A 97 -6.71 -6.96 -3.85
CA MET A 97 -5.60 -6.17 -3.28
C MET A 97 -6.10 -4.79 -2.78
N TRP A 98 -6.98 -4.14 -3.53
CA TRP A 98 -7.58 -2.86 -3.16
C TRP A 98 -8.39 -2.97 -1.86
N THR A 99 -9.22 -4.00 -1.70
CA THR A 99 -9.99 -4.21 -0.47
C THR A 99 -9.12 -4.54 0.72
N ILE A 100 -8.05 -5.33 0.54
CA ILE A 100 -7.08 -5.62 1.60
C ILE A 100 -6.41 -4.31 2.07
N ILE A 101 -5.86 -3.50 1.14
CA ILE A 101 -5.22 -2.22 1.50
C ILE A 101 -6.22 -1.30 2.20
N PHE A 102 -7.47 -1.27 1.75
CA PHE A 102 -8.51 -0.48 2.40
C PHE A 102 -8.74 -0.91 3.85
N LEU A 103 -8.84 -2.22 4.11
CA LEU A 103 -8.94 -2.76 5.46
C LEU A 103 -7.69 -2.48 6.30
N GLU A 104 -6.48 -2.60 5.71
CA GLU A 104 -5.21 -2.26 6.35
C GLU A 104 -5.17 -0.80 6.80
N ILE A 105 -5.74 0.13 6.01
CA ILE A 105 -5.84 1.54 6.38
C ILE A 105 -6.75 1.72 7.59
N LEU A 106 -7.92 1.06 7.61
CA LEU A 106 -8.86 1.17 8.72
C LEU A 106 -8.25 0.63 10.03
N LEU A 107 -7.67 -0.58 9.97
CA LEU A 107 -7.03 -1.21 11.12
C LEU A 107 -5.76 -0.47 11.55
N GLY A 108 -4.95 -0.03 10.59
CA GLY A 108 -3.76 0.76 10.84
C GLY A 108 -4.10 2.07 11.55
N TYR A 109 -5.18 2.74 11.15
CA TYR A 109 -5.64 3.98 11.78
C TYR A 109 -6.04 3.75 13.24
N GLN A 110 -6.76 2.66 13.51
CA GLN A 110 -7.12 2.28 14.88
C GLN A 110 -5.88 2.02 15.74
N ALA A 111 -4.90 1.27 15.21
CA ALA A 111 -3.65 0.99 15.89
C ALA A 111 -2.82 2.26 16.15
N LEU A 112 -2.74 3.19 15.19
CA LEU A 112 -2.08 4.48 15.38
C LEU A 112 -2.75 5.30 16.50
N LYS A 113 -4.09 5.33 16.53
CA LYS A 113 -4.85 6.03 17.57
C LYS A 113 -4.56 5.47 18.95
N GLN A 114 -4.48 4.15 19.09
CA GLN A 114 -4.14 3.48 20.34
C GLN A 114 -2.71 3.81 20.77
N ALA A 115 -1.73 3.65 19.88
CA ALA A 115 -0.33 3.96 20.17
C ALA A 115 -0.13 5.43 20.58
N SER A 116 -0.83 6.35 19.92
CA SER A 116 -0.80 7.79 20.24
C SER A 116 -1.38 8.10 21.61
N THR A 117 -2.38 7.33 22.06
CA THR A 117 -3.00 7.51 23.38
C THR A 117 -2.04 7.04 24.47
N VAL A 118 -1.46 5.84 24.31
CA VAL A 118 -0.47 5.28 25.24
C VAL A 118 0.76 6.20 25.36
N ALA A 119 1.24 6.75 24.23
CA ALA A 119 2.36 7.68 24.24
C ALA A 119 2.06 8.94 25.08
N LYS A 120 0.86 9.53 24.93
CA LYS A 120 0.45 10.71 25.72
C LYS A 120 0.44 10.41 27.22
N ASP A 121 -0.13 9.29 27.62
CA ASP A 121 -0.22 8.90 29.03
C ASP A 121 1.17 8.73 29.65
N LEU A 122 2.13 8.16 28.91
CA LEU A 122 3.53 8.07 29.34
C LEU A 122 4.18 9.44 29.51
N TYR A 123 3.99 10.36 28.55
CA TYR A 123 4.55 11.72 28.65
C TYR A 123 4.01 12.48 29.86
N PHE A 124 2.71 12.40 30.13
CA PHE A 124 2.11 13.04 31.31
C PHE A 124 2.55 12.38 32.62
N GLY A 125 2.60 11.04 32.68
CA GLY A 125 3.06 10.31 33.86
C GLY A 125 4.52 10.59 34.23
N VAL A 126 5.39 10.77 33.23
CA VAL A 126 6.79 11.21 33.46
C VAL A 126 6.84 12.64 33.96
N ARG A 127 6.01 13.54 33.41
CA ARG A 127 5.96 14.96 33.84
C ARG A 127 5.52 15.10 35.29
N THR A 128 4.54 14.32 35.76
CA THR A 128 4.05 14.36 37.15
C THR A 128 5.00 13.73 38.17
N ARG A 129 5.93 12.87 37.74
CA ARG A 129 6.95 12.29 38.65
C ARG A 129 8.17 13.19 38.85
N ASN A 130 8.43 14.09 37.90
CA ASN A 130 9.63 14.95 37.88
C ASN A 130 9.37 16.40 38.32
N GLY A 131 8.16 16.72 38.79
CA GLY A 131 7.78 18.05 39.31
C GLY A 131 7.19 17.92 40.70
#